data_AF-A0A9P4HEN1-F1
#
_entry.id   AF-A0A9P4HEN1-F1
#
_cell.length_a   1.000
_cell.length_b   1.000
_cell.length_c   1.000
_cell.angle_alpha   90.00
_cell.angle_beta   90.00
_cell.angle_gamma   90.00
#
_symmetry.space_group_name_H-M   'P 1'
#
loop_
_entity.id
_entity.type
_entity.pdbx_description
1 polymer ?
#
loop_
_entity_poly.entity_id
_entity_poly.type
_entity_poly.pdbx_seq_one_letter_code
_entity_poly.pdbx_strand_id
1 'polypeptide(L)'
;MTPPPKKKSSRPSTPPTRSPRSSANALWVHEQQKRIYLDHLLRWSLDHDTSLQYHGKISLSPEQSRRKEDLDLGKSVTCVLTDTSFSDARQTIIIRLFPPQRPTAKPDNGRAEDERRDSMDLLDSEMKQLVVQQDIESHSKQPQIIEGSKGHYKLVVRCGAGWMCAREYFSKVYFSHLEATSSKPNGRLILDESLAKRSRALGPPPSDTDSVTIRPLFHAFRKLPPELQEMILKTSASLSRTYNLCSDEYGTLKIKKDQIRPAIPLSTLFCVSKSLNATFRPYVLHSTDFQFGLTGFTNFLWRSGPCNRREIRRLSFHFGKLALLHCIRWLAPDRIFGLFEPPVATNPSALQYFWRCQIQDLVMELNLLSLTINVSQIPKEDLPMVVAILKNAFGSAERIHFVQTAADGSIERTDSNSEVLKGLGKECSWREMCMAYYQAHRRHSYFFRFELLKGESEKLLEDEMDGDKGFFDTVFKPFCGMEQQKMLC
;
A
#
# COMPACT_ATOMS: atom_id res chain seq x y z
N MET A 1 -30.12 -72.27 -77.70
CA MET A 1 -28.97 -72.69 -76.85
C MET A 1 -28.35 -71.45 -76.25
N THR A 2 -28.50 -71.28 -74.95
CA THR A 2 -28.03 -70.14 -74.16
C THR A 2 -27.48 -70.70 -72.84
N PRO A 3 -26.22 -70.43 -72.48
CA PRO A 3 -25.61 -70.99 -71.27
C PRO A 3 -25.97 -70.16 -70.02
N PRO A 4 -25.90 -70.76 -68.82
CA PRO A 4 -26.37 -70.14 -67.58
C PRO A 4 -25.35 -69.15 -66.98
N PRO A 5 -25.80 -68.17 -66.18
CA PRO A 5 -24.92 -67.17 -65.58
C PRO A 5 -24.21 -67.66 -64.32
N LYS A 6 -22.96 -67.19 -64.17
CA LYS A 6 -21.98 -67.51 -63.13
C LYS A 6 -22.36 -66.93 -61.76
N LYS A 7 -22.21 -67.75 -60.71
CA LYS A 7 -22.24 -67.40 -59.28
C LYS A 7 -21.19 -66.32 -58.96
N LYS A 8 -21.61 -65.22 -58.31
CA LYS A 8 -20.71 -64.23 -57.72
C LYS A 8 -20.61 -64.41 -56.21
N SER A 9 -19.36 -64.44 -55.77
CA SER A 9 -18.80 -64.52 -54.42
C SER A 9 -19.46 -63.58 -53.40
N SER A 10 -19.77 -64.13 -52.22
CA SER A 10 -20.23 -63.42 -51.03
C SER A 10 -19.04 -62.80 -50.28
N ARG A 11 -19.03 -61.47 -50.18
CA ARG A 11 -18.09 -60.68 -49.36
C ARG A 11 -18.68 -60.51 -47.94
N PRO A 12 -17.90 -60.64 -46.86
CA PRO A 12 -18.43 -60.57 -45.49
C PRO A 12 -18.78 -59.14 -45.10
N SER A 13 -19.91 -58.99 -44.40
CA SER A 13 -20.41 -57.75 -43.81
C SER A 13 -19.56 -57.32 -42.60
N THR A 14 -18.88 -56.17 -42.72
CA THR A 14 -18.34 -55.44 -41.56
C THR A 14 -19.48 -54.79 -40.76
N PRO A 15 -19.53 -54.93 -39.42
CA PRO A 15 -20.51 -54.25 -38.59
C PRO A 15 -20.17 -52.74 -38.49
N PRO A 16 -21.17 -51.85 -38.34
CA PRO A 16 -20.90 -50.43 -38.17
C PRO A 16 -20.40 -50.16 -36.74
N THR A 17 -19.09 -49.95 -36.57
CA THR A 17 -18.48 -49.40 -35.36
C THR A 17 -18.81 -47.91 -35.22
N ARG A 18 -20.04 -47.58 -34.82
CA ARG A 18 -20.35 -46.28 -34.21
C ARG A 18 -20.13 -46.40 -32.71
N SER A 19 -18.94 -46.02 -32.25
CA SER A 19 -18.66 -45.81 -30.83
C SER A 19 -19.59 -44.73 -30.26
N PRO A 20 -20.26 -44.93 -29.11
CA PRO A 20 -21.09 -43.91 -28.50
C PRO A 20 -20.17 -42.80 -27.94
N ARG A 21 -20.29 -41.59 -28.49
CA ARG A 21 -19.64 -40.39 -27.91
C ARG A 21 -20.25 -40.13 -26.53
N SER A 22 -19.55 -40.57 -25.49
CA SER A 22 -19.86 -40.28 -24.08
C SER A 22 -20.05 -38.78 -23.85
N SER A 23 -21.24 -38.38 -23.38
CA SER A 23 -21.57 -37.00 -23.00
C SER A 23 -20.68 -36.46 -21.87
N ALA A 24 -20.16 -37.34 -21.01
CA ALA A 24 -19.26 -36.99 -19.92
C ALA A 24 -17.91 -36.44 -20.43
N ASN A 25 -17.38 -36.98 -21.53
CA ASN A 25 -16.13 -36.48 -22.13
C ASN A 25 -16.31 -35.08 -22.73
N ALA A 26 -17.50 -34.76 -23.24
CA ALA A 26 -17.77 -33.44 -23.82
C ALA A 26 -17.81 -32.33 -22.76
N LEU A 27 -18.38 -32.62 -21.58
CA LEU A 27 -18.41 -31.68 -20.46
C LEU A 27 -17.00 -31.40 -19.93
N TRP A 28 -16.19 -32.45 -19.78
CA TRP A 28 -14.81 -32.33 -19.32
C TRP A 28 -13.94 -31.50 -20.29
N VAL A 29 -14.05 -31.76 -21.60
CA VAL A 29 -13.32 -30.99 -22.63
C VAL A 29 -13.73 -29.52 -22.60
N HIS A 30 -15.03 -29.24 -22.48
CA HIS A 30 -15.53 -27.86 -22.39
C HIS A 30 -15.02 -27.14 -21.14
N GLU A 31 -15.03 -27.80 -19.98
CA GLU A 31 -14.51 -27.20 -18.75
C GLU A 31 -13.00 -26.92 -18.84
N GLN A 32 -12.25 -27.79 -19.51
CA GLN A 32 -10.83 -27.55 -19.77
C GLN A 32 -10.61 -26.36 -20.72
N GLN A 33 -11.37 -26.26 -21.82
CA GLN A 33 -11.34 -25.10 -22.73
C GLN A 33 -11.69 -23.80 -21.99
N LYS A 34 -12.70 -23.86 -21.11
CA LYS A 34 -13.10 -22.73 -20.26
C LYS A 34 -11.96 -22.25 -19.38
N ARG A 35 -11.28 -23.16 -18.67
CA ARG A 35 -10.13 -22.83 -17.80
C ARG A 35 -8.99 -22.21 -18.60
N ILE A 36 -8.66 -22.78 -19.76
CA ILE A 36 -7.60 -22.26 -20.65
C ILE A 36 -7.96 -20.85 -21.16
N TYR A 37 -9.20 -20.64 -21.61
CA TYR A 37 -9.64 -19.34 -22.10
C TYR A 37 -9.64 -18.27 -21.00
N LEU A 38 -10.08 -18.62 -19.78
CA LEU A 38 -10.03 -17.72 -18.63
C LEU A 38 -8.60 -17.38 -18.23
N ASP A 39 -7.66 -18.33 -18.31
CA ASP A 39 -6.24 -18.05 -18.09
C ASP A 39 -5.68 -17.08 -19.14
N HIS A 40 -6.01 -17.25 -20.43
CA HIS A 40 -5.65 -16.28 -21.46
C HIS A 40 -6.24 -14.89 -21.20
N LEU A 41 -7.52 -14.83 -20.80
CA LEU A 41 -8.19 -13.57 -20.48
C LEU A 41 -7.59 -12.92 -19.23
N LEU A 42 -7.19 -13.71 -18.23
CA LEU A 42 -6.49 -13.23 -17.05
C LEU A 42 -5.13 -12.64 -17.43
N ARG A 43 -4.32 -13.34 -18.22
CA ARG A 43 -3.03 -12.82 -18.73
C ARG A 43 -3.22 -11.52 -19.51
N TRP A 44 -4.25 -11.44 -20.36
CA TRP A 44 -4.60 -10.20 -21.04
C TRP A 44 -4.93 -9.08 -20.04
N SER A 45 -5.76 -9.34 -19.04
CA SER A 45 -6.17 -8.32 -18.05
C SER A 45 -5.01 -7.80 -17.20
N LEU A 46 -3.94 -8.57 -17.06
CA LEU A 46 -2.75 -8.21 -16.29
C LEU A 46 -1.72 -7.40 -17.11
N ASP A 47 -1.69 -7.59 -18.43
CA ASP A 47 -0.64 -7.07 -19.33
C ASP A 47 -1.15 -5.96 -20.27
N HIS A 48 -2.46 -5.77 -20.40
CA HIS A 48 -3.03 -4.81 -21.35
C HIS A 48 -3.52 -3.52 -20.70
N ASP A 49 -3.35 -2.41 -21.42
CA ASP A 49 -3.89 -1.08 -21.11
C ASP A 49 -5.42 -1.06 -21.26
N THR A 50 -6.12 -1.81 -20.40
CA THR A 50 -7.55 -1.63 -20.17
C THR A 50 -7.77 -0.22 -19.65
N SER A 51 -8.88 0.40 -20.04
CA SER A 51 -9.20 1.81 -19.73
C SER A 51 -8.70 2.23 -18.33
N LEU A 52 -7.98 3.37 -18.27
CA LEU A 52 -7.42 3.94 -17.05
C LEU A 52 -8.47 4.25 -15.96
N GLN A 53 -9.75 4.17 -16.30
CA GLN A 53 -10.85 4.61 -15.46
C GLN A 53 -11.85 3.48 -15.16
N TYR A 54 -11.92 2.47 -16.03
CA TYR A 54 -12.91 1.40 -15.88
C TYR A 54 -12.42 0.30 -14.92
N HIS A 55 -13.23 0.02 -13.90
CA HIS A 55 -13.03 -1.11 -12.99
C HIS A 55 -14.25 -2.05 -13.06
N GLY A 56 -14.01 -3.34 -13.33
CA GLY A 56 -15.11 -4.28 -13.55
C GLY A 56 -14.67 -5.73 -13.65
N LYS A 57 -15.58 -6.59 -14.09
CA LYS A 57 -15.37 -8.02 -14.35
C LYS A 57 -15.91 -8.39 -15.72
N ILE A 58 -15.15 -9.17 -16.49
CA ILE A 58 -15.66 -9.93 -17.65
C ILE A 58 -15.90 -11.35 -17.18
N SER A 59 -17.13 -11.81 -17.35
CA SER A 59 -17.51 -13.19 -16.99
C SER A 59 -18.00 -13.93 -18.21
N LEU A 60 -17.72 -15.22 -18.31
CA LEU A 60 -18.30 -16.02 -19.40
C LEU A 60 -19.82 -16.13 -19.22
N SER A 61 -20.58 -16.00 -20.32
CA SER A 61 -22.05 -16.08 -20.24
C SER A 61 -22.49 -17.50 -19.85
N PRO A 62 -23.49 -17.67 -18.95
CA PRO A 62 -24.04 -18.97 -18.60
C PRO A 62 -24.59 -19.75 -19.80
N GLU A 63 -25.11 -19.03 -20.81
CA GLU A 63 -25.63 -19.63 -22.04
C GLU A 63 -24.53 -20.18 -22.94
N GLN A 64 -23.34 -19.58 -22.90
CA GLN A 64 -22.17 -20.06 -23.63
C GLN A 64 -21.77 -21.47 -23.14
N SER A 65 -21.99 -21.77 -21.85
CA SER A 65 -21.72 -23.09 -21.26
C SER A 65 -22.67 -24.19 -21.73
N ARG A 66 -23.80 -23.83 -22.37
CA ARG A 66 -24.78 -24.76 -22.92
C ARG A 66 -24.59 -24.99 -24.43
N ARG A 67 -23.95 -24.05 -25.13
CA ARG A 67 -23.67 -24.17 -26.56
C ARG A 67 -22.35 -24.89 -26.75
N LYS A 68 -22.31 -25.78 -27.75
CA LYS A 68 -21.13 -26.55 -28.14
C LYS A 68 -20.14 -25.70 -28.96
N GLU A 69 -20.06 -24.41 -28.66
CA GLU A 69 -19.18 -23.47 -29.34
C GLU A 69 -17.80 -23.55 -28.67
N ASP A 70 -16.77 -23.82 -29.46
CA ASP A 70 -15.40 -23.91 -28.95
C ASP A 70 -14.91 -22.56 -28.41
N LEU A 71 -14.45 -22.55 -27.15
CA LEU A 71 -13.80 -21.40 -26.53
C LEU A 71 -12.32 -21.35 -26.96
N ASP A 72 -12.03 -20.68 -28.08
CA ASP A 72 -10.66 -20.49 -28.58
C ASP A 72 -10.32 -19.02 -28.83
N LEU A 73 -9.01 -18.74 -28.89
CA LEU A 73 -8.49 -17.44 -29.28
C LEU A 73 -8.94 -17.07 -30.72
N GLY A 74 -9.30 -15.81 -30.92
CA GLY A 74 -9.80 -15.26 -32.18
C GLY A 74 -11.29 -15.53 -32.46
N LYS A 75 -11.92 -16.47 -31.73
CA LYS A 75 -13.36 -16.75 -31.83
C LYS A 75 -14.17 -15.72 -31.03
N SER A 76 -15.40 -15.49 -31.49
CA SER A 76 -16.35 -14.61 -30.79
C SER A 76 -16.90 -15.33 -29.57
N VAL A 77 -16.73 -14.75 -28.38
CA VAL A 77 -17.23 -15.31 -27.12
C VAL A 77 -18.18 -14.31 -26.48
N THR A 78 -19.36 -14.77 -26.06
CA THR A 78 -20.34 -13.94 -25.35
C THR A 78 -20.00 -13.92 -23.87
N CYS A 79 -19.85 -12.71 -23.34
CA CYS A 79 -19.50 -12.46 -21.95
C CYS A 79 -20.48 -11.49 -21.30
N VAL A 80 -20.48 -11.48 -19.97
CA VAL A 80 -21.19 -10.50 -19.14
C VAL A 80 -20.14 -9.55 -18.56
N LEU A 81 -20.24 -8.28 -18.91
CA LEU A 81 -19.47 -7.20 -18.33
C LEU A 81 -20.21 -6.65 -17.11
N THR A 82 -19.51 -6.55 -15.98
CA THR A 82 -20.04 -5.99 -14.73
C THR A 82 -19.10 -4.89 -14.25
N ASP A 83 -19.59 -3.66 -14.11
CA ASP A 83 -18.85 -2.56 -13.50
C ASP A 83 -18.88 -2.70 -11.97
N THR A 84 -17.76 -2.48 -11.29
CA THR A 84 -17.70 -2.56 -9.82
C THR A 84 -18.48 -1.46 -9.12
N SER A 85 -18.53 -0.27 -9.72
CA SER A 85 -19.26 0.89 -9.18
C SER A 85 -20.76 0.79 -9.48
N PHE A 86 -21.12 0.04 -10.53
CA PHE A 86 -22.50 -0.13 -11.01
C PHE A 86 -22.84 -1.61 -11.19
N SER A 87 -22.84 -2.37 -10.08
CA SER A 87 -23.10 -3.82 -10.11
C SER A 87 -24.48 -4.20 -10.68
N ASP A 88 -25.45 -3.28 -10.59
CA ASP A 88 -26.79 -3.43 -11.15
C ASP A 88 -26.86 -3.14 -12.66
N ALA A 89 -25.77 -2.71 -13.30
CA ALA A 89 -25.70 -2.37 -14.73
C ALA A 89 -24.95 -3.42 -15.55
N ARG A 90 -25.23 -4.72 -15.31
CA ARG A 90 -24.64 -5.81 -16.09
C ARG A 90 -25.03 -5.72 -17.56
N GLN A 91 -24.05 -5.92 -18.45
CA GLN A 91 -24.25 -5.86 -19.90
C GLN A 91 -23.66 -7.10 -20.59
N THR A 92 -24.39 -7.65 -21.56
CA THR A 92 -23.84 -8.67 -22.46
C THR A 92 -22.94 -8.03 -23.51
N ILE A 93 -21.71 -8.52 -23.61
CA ILE A 93 -20.73 -8.10 -24.59
C ILE A 93 -20.26 -9.31 -25.40
N ILE A 94 -19.83 -9.10 -26.64
CA ILE A 94 -19.17 -10.14 -27.44
C ILE A 94 -17.72 -9.72 -27.62
N ILE A 95 -16.79 -10.60 -27.24
CA ILE A 95 -15.36 -10.34 -27.29
C ILE A 95 -14.66 -11.29 -28.27
N ARG A 96 -13.52 -10.85 -28.80
CA ARG A 96 -12.52 -11.71 -29.43
C ARG A 96 -11.17 -11.46 -28.77
N LEU A 97 -10.56 -12.52 -28.25
CA LEU A 97 -9.24 -12.48 -27.65
C LEU A 97 -8.23 -13.07 -28.62
N PHE A 98 -7.30 -12.27 -29.12
CA PHE A 98 -6.25 -12.71 -30.03
C PHE A 98 -4.97 -13.06 -29.28
N PRO A 99 -4.22 -14.08 -29.73
CA PRO A 99 -2.95 -14.44 -29.13
C PRO A 99 -1.94 -13.30 -29.23
N PRO A 100 -0.92 -13.29 -28.36
CA PRO A 100 0.16 -12.34 -28.43
C PRO A 100 0.84 -12.39 -29.80
N GLN A 101 0.83 -11.27 -30.52
CA GLN A 101 1.55 -11.18 -31.79
C GLN A 101 3.05 -11.28 -31.49
N ARG A 102 3.73 -12.29 -32.05
CA ARG A 102 5.19 -12.28 -32.09
C ARG A 102 5.57 -11.07 -32.94
N PRO A 103 6.51 -10.20 -32.50
CA PRO A 103 7.03 -9.17 -33.37
C PRO A 103 7.57 -9.88 -34.61
N THR A 104 6.90 -9.71 -35.74
CA THR A 104 7.45 -10.12 -37.02
C THR A 104 8.70 -9.28 -37.17
N ALA A 105 9.87 -9.90 -37.05
CA ALA A 105 11.10 -9.32 -37.54
C ALA A 105 10.83 -9.05 -39.02
N LYS A 106 10.54 -7.79 -39.37
CA LYS A 106 10.55 -7.37 -40.76
C LYS A 106 11.95 -7.73 -41.28
N PRO A 107 12.10 -8.45 -42.40
CA PRO A 107 13.39 -8.53 -43.05
C PRO A 107 13.84 -7.09 -43.33
N ASP A 108 15.04 -6.81 -42.87
CA ASP A 108 15.72 -5.53 -42.93
C ASP A 108 15.97 -5.16 -44.40
N ASN A 109 14.96 -4.57 -45.04
CA ASN A 109 15.12 -3.92 -46.34
C ASN A 109 15.29 -2.42 -46.10
N GLY A 110 16.56 -2.04 -45.96
CA GLY A 110 17.18 -0.79 -46.38
C GLY A 110 16.37 0.52 -46.30
N ARG A 111 16.81 1.39 -45.38
CA ARG A 111 16.95 2.86 -45.52
C ARG A 111 15.81 3.63 -46.21
N ALA A 112 15.09 4.40 -45.40
CA ALA A 112 14.94 5.84 -45.60
C ALA A 112 14.60 6.47 -44.25
N GLU A 113 15.54 7.24 -43.71
CA GLU A 113 15.22 8.30 -42.76
C GLU A 113 14.29 9.27 -43.46
N ASP A 114 13.13 9.55 -42.88
CA ASP A 114 12.38 10.73 -43.26
C ASP A 114 11.81 11.37 -41.99
N GLU A 115 12.41 12.52 -41.68
CA GLU A 115 11.96 13.46 -40.68
C GLU A 115 10.52 13.86 -40.97
N ARG A 116 9.65 13.86 -39.95
CA ARG A 116 8.42 14.65 -40.02
C ARG A 116 8.45 15.75 -38.99
N ARG A 117 8.96 16.88 -39.49
CA ARG A 117 8.47 18.23 -39.17
C ARG A 117 6.97 18.33 -39.43
N ASP A 118 6.36 19.14 -38.57
CA ASP A 118 5.09 19.82 -38.79
C ASP A 118 5.01 20.50 -40.16
N SER A 119 3.95 20.25 -40.92
CA SER A 119 3.28 21.28 -41.75
C SER A 119 1.99 20.70 -42.34
N MET A 120 0.91 21.48 -42.29
CA MET A 120 -0.28 21.29 -43.09
C MET A 120 0.02 21.57 -44.57
N ASP A 121 -0.56 20.80 -45.49
CA ASP A 121 -1.55 21.29 -46.47
C ASP A 121 -1.93 20.23 -47.52
N LEU A 122 -3.03 20.57 -48.20
CA LEU A 122 -3.93 19.83 -49.08
C LEU A 122 -3.39 19.44 -50.48
N LEU A 123 -4.09 18.45 -51.05
CA LEU A 123 -4.35 18.16 -52.47
C LEU A 123 -3.37 17.30 -53.31
N ASP A 124 -3.91 16.12 -53.66
CA ASP A 124 -4.12 15.59 -55.03
C ASP A 124 -3.23 14.47 -55.62
N SER A 125 -3.92 13.67 -56.46
CA SER A 125 -3.47 12.68 -57.45
C SER A 125 -3.15 11.22 -57.06
N GLU A 126 -4.19 10.40 -57.20
CA GLU A 126 -4.35 9.27 -58.14
C GLU A 126 -3.25 8.21 -58.41
N MET A 127 -3.77 6.99 -58.59
CA MET A 127 -3.25 5.87 -59.41
C MET A 127 -2.12 5.01 -58.86
N LYS A 128 -2.49 3.85 -58.28
CA LYS A 128 -2.37 2.54 -58.98
C LYS A 128 -2.97 1.38 -58.16
N GLN A 129 -4.10 0.88 -58.68
CA GLN A 129 -4.46 -0.54 -58.76
C GLN A 129 -3.26 -1.36 -59.30
N LEU A 130 -3.00 -2.63 -58.97
CA LEU A 130 -3.86 -3.84 -58.99
C LEU A 130 -2.96 -5.05 -58.61
N VAL A 131 -3.58 -6.24 -58.41
CA VAL A 131 -2.99 -7.60 -58.55
C VAL A 131 -2.16 -8.10 -57.33
N VAL A 132 -2.35 -9.28 -56.72
CA VAL A 132 -3.05 -10.50 -57.12
C VAL A 132 -3.40 -11.41 -55.92
N GLN A 133 -4.30 -12.33 -56.25
CA GLN A 133 -5.04 -13.34 -55.51
C GLN A 133 -4.24 -14.66 -55.35
N GLN A 134 -4.74 -15.55 -54.48
CA GLN A 134 -4.37 -16.99 -54.33
C GLN A 134 -3.03 -17.29 -53.65
N ASP A 135 -2.84 -18.36 -52.89
CA ASP A 135 -3.63 -19.44 -52.28
C ASP A 135 -2.66 -20.05 -51.22
N ILE A 136 -3.14 -20.94 -50.35
CA ILE A 136 -2.44 -22.13 -49.80
C ILE A 136 -3.04 -22.49 -48.42
N GLU A 137 -3.94 -23.47 -48.48
CA GLU A 137 -3.96 -24.73 -47.73
C GLU A 137 -3.51 -24.77 -46.26
N SER A 138 -4.52 -25.06 -45.43
CA SER A 138 -4.58 -26.06 -44.37
C SER A 138 -3.32 -26.89 -44.06
N HIS A 139 -2.73 -26.67 -42.87
CA HIS A 139 -2.19 -27.77 -42.07
C HIS A 139 -2.39 -27.51 -40.58
N SER A 140 -3.16 -28.41 -39.95
CA SER A 140 -3.35 -28.53 -38.52
C SER A 140 -2.04 -28.86 -37.81
N LYS A 141 -1.55 -27.96 -36.96
CA LYS A 141 -0.58 -28.31 -35.91
C LYS A 141 -1.02 -27.68 -34.59
N GLN A 142 -1.15 -28.53 -33.57
CA GLN A 142 -1.33 -28.12 -32.18
C GLN A 142 -0.20 -27.15 -31.76
N PRO A 143 -0.50 -26.05 -31.05
CA PRO A 143 0.56 -25.18 -30.56
C PRO A 143 1.18 -25.76 -29.28
N GLN A 144 2.45 -26.15 -29.38
CA GLN A 144 3.35 -26.27 -28.24
C GLN A 144 3.61 -24.87 -27.66
N ILE A 145 3.47 -24.74 -26.34
CA ILE A 145 3.72 -23.53 -25.57
C ILE A 145 5.24 -23.30 -25.56
N ILE A 146 5.71 -22.32 -26.33
CA ILE A 146 7.09 -21.83 -26.27
C ILE A 146 7.05 -20.49 -25.52
N GLU A 147 7.53 -20.50 -24.29
CA GLU A 147 7.88 -19.29 -23.54
C GLU A 147 9.09 -18.63 -24.22
N GLY A 148 8.98 -17.36 -24.65
CA GLY A 148 10.15 -16.66 -25.19
C GLY A 148 9.97 -15.45 -26.11
N SER A 149 8.78 -14.88 -26.32
CA SER A 149 8.66 -13.61 -27.06
C SER A 149 7.57 -12.72 -26.49
N LYS A 150 7.93 -11.48 -26.11
CA LYS A 150 7.05 -10.43 -25.56
C LYS A 150 6.03 -9.92 -26.60
N GLY A 151 4.99 -10.71 -26.86
CA GLY A 151 3.80 -10.24 -27.56
C GLY A 151 2.69 -9.96 -26.54
N HIS A 152 1.80 -9.01 -26.85
CA HIS A 152 0.65 -8.69 -26.01
C HIS A 152 -0.63 -9.27 -26.58
N TYR A 153 -1.48 -9.87 -25.73
CA TYR A 153 -2.82 -10.28 -26.13
C TYR A 153 -3.63 -9.05 -26.58
N LYS A 154 -4.45 -9.21 -27.61
CA LYS A 154 -5.35 -8.14 -28.09
C LYS A 154 -6.80 -8.56 -27.88
N LEU A 155 -7.54 -7.77 -27.12
CA LEU A 155 -8.98 -7.95 -26.97
C LEU A 155 -9.72 -6.89 -27.77
N VAL A 156 -10.73 -7.32 -28.53
CA VAL A 156 -11.70 -6.44 -29.18
C VAL A 156 -13.11 -6.78 -28.74
N VAL A 157 -13.95 -5.77 -28.63
CA VAL A 157 -15.36 -5.88 -28.22
C VAL A 157 -16.23 -5.51 -29.41
N ARG A 158 -17.28 -6.29 -29.66
CA ARG A 158 -18.26 -6.02 -30.71
C ARG A 158 -19.05 -4.74 -30.36
N CYS A 159 -19.10 -3.79 -31.28
CA CYS A 159 -19.88 -2.57 -31.14
C CYS A 159 -20.64 -2.29 -32.44
N GLY A 160 -21.96 -2.49 -32.44
CA GLY A 160 -22.79 -2.41 -33.64
C GLY A 160 -22.34 -3.40 -34.73
N ALA A 161 -22.13 -2.88 -35.95
CA ALA A 161 -21.64 -3.66 -37.09
C ALA A 161 -20.11 -3.92 -37.06
N GLY A 162 -19.37 -3.27 -36.15
CA GLY A 162 -17.90 -3.29 -36.11
C GLY A 162 -17.29 -3.94 -34.87
N TRP A 163 -15.96 -3.91 -34.81
CA TRP A 163 -15.16 -4.31 -33.64
C TRP A 163 -14.37 -3.11 -33.13
N MET A 164 -14.38 -2.91 -31.82
CA MET A 164 -13.69 -1.82 -31.13
C MET A 164 -12.60 -2.37 -30.23
N CYS A 165 -11.52 -1.61 -30.02
CA CYS A 165 -10.51 -2.02 -29.04
C CYS A 165 -11.09 -2.01 -27.63
N ALA A 166 -10.63 -2.93 -26.78
CA ALA A 166 -11.13 -3.06 -25.41
C ALA A 166 -11.02 -1.76 -24.61
N ARG A 167 -9.88 -1.05 -24.73
CA ARG A 167 -9.64 0.23 -24.05
C ARG A 167 -10.71 1.27 -24.37
N GLU A 168 -10.98 1.50 -25.65
CA GLU A 168 -11.96 2.49 -26.10
C GLU A 168 -13.38 2.10 -25.66
N TYR A 169 -13.73 0.82 -25.75
CA TYR A 169 -15.03 0.33 -25.31
C TYR A 169 -15.25 0.57 -23.81
N PHE A 170 -14.29 0.17 -22.96
CA PHE A 170 -14.43 0.34 -21.51
C PHE A 170 -14.41 1.80 -21.07
N SER A 171 -13.64 2.66 -21.73
CA SER A 171 -13.71 4.10 -21.47
C SER A 171 -15.10 4.66 -21.80
N LYS A 172 -15.69 4.27 -22.94
CA LYS A 172 -17.06 4.69 -23.32
C LYS A 172 -18.10 4.22 -22.31
N VAL A 173 -17.97 2.98 -21.82
CA VAL A 173 -18.86 2.44 -20.77
C VAL A 173 -18.72 3.26 -19.49
N TYR A 174 -17.49 3.51 -19.02
CA TYR A 174 -17.24 4.30 -17.82
C TYR A 174 -17.83 5.71 -17.92
N PHE A 175 -17.54 6.44 -19.00
CA PHE A 175 -18.04 7.81 -19.18
C PHE A 175 -19.56 7.85 -19.37
N SER A 176 -20.15 6.87 -20.05
CA SER A 176 -21.61 6.79 -20.20
C SER A 176 -22.31 6.59 -18.84
N HIS A 177 -21.74 5.77 -17.95
CA HIS A 177 -22.26 5.65 -16.58
C HIS A 177 -22.05 6.95 -15.77
N LEU A 178 -20.91 7.62 -15.94
CA LEU A 178 -20.64 8.87 -15.25
C LEU A 178 -21.60 9.99 -15.70
N GLU A 179 -21.84 10.15 -16.99
CA GLU A 179 -22.82 11.09 -17.55
C GLU A 179 -24.24 10.79 -17.06
N ALA A 180 -24.62 9.51 -17.06
CA ALA A 180 -25.88 9.03 -16.50
C ALA A 180 -26.05 9.42 -15.02
N THR A 181 -24.99 9.30 -14.22
CA THR A 181 -25.03 9.75 -12.82
C THR A 181 -25.01 11.27 -12.68
N SER A 182 -24.40 12.03 -13.59
CA SER A 182 -24.37 13.51 -13.45
C SER A 182 -25.72 14.20 -13.66
N SER A 183 -26.70 13.49 -14.22
CA SER A 183 -28.03 14.01 -14.55
C SER A 183 -28.95 14.18 -13.31
N LYS A 184 -29.99 15.04 -13.45
CA LYS A 184 -30.95 15.44 -12.40
C LYS A 184 -31.49 14.24 -11.58
N PRO A 185 -31.75 14.42 -10.26
CA PRO A 185 -32.06 13.33 -9.32
C PRO A 185 -33.26 12.46 -9.73
N ASN A 186 -34.30 13.04 -10.34
CA ASN A 186 -35.47 12.28 -10.79
C ASN A 186 -35.20 11.37 -12.00
N GLY A 187 -34.20 11.68 -12.82
CA GLY A 187 -33.79 10.83 -13.94
C GLY A 187 -32.97 9.61 -13.49
N ARG A 188 -32.29 9.70 -12.34
CA ARG A 188 -31.45 8.62 -11.80
C ARG A 188 -32.28 7.41 -11.36
N LEU A 189 -33.38 7.62 -10.64
CA LEU A 189 -34.24 6.53 -10.15
C LEU A 189 -34.83 5.68 -11.28
N ILE A 190 -35.27 6.33 -12.36
CA ILE A 190 -35.85 5.64 -13.53
C ILE A 190 -34.76 4.88 -14.31
N LEU A 191 -33.56 5.47 -14.43
CA LEU A 191 -32.44 4.84 -15.12
C LEU A 191 -31.91 3.63 -14.34
N ASP A 192 -31.76 3.75 -13.01
CA ASP A 192 -31.31 2.67 -12.13
C ASP A 192 -32.28 1.49 -12.14
N GLU A 193 -33.60 1.76 -12.10
CA GLU A 193 -34.61 0.70 -12.23
C GLU A 193 -34.54 0.01 -13.60
N SER A 194 -34.32 0.76 -14.68
CA SER A 194 -34.17 0.21 -16.03
C SER A 194 -32.89 -0.63 -16.19
N LEU A 195 -31.79 -0.21 -15.56
CA LEU A 195 -30.50 -0.92 -15.57
C LEU A 195 -30.61 -2.19 -14.73
N ALA A 196 -31.16 -2.11 -13.52
CA ALA A 196 -31.41 -3.24 -12.66
C ALA A 196 -32.35 -4.26 -13.31
N LYS A 197 -33.41 -3.82 -14.00
CA LYS A 197 -34.33 -4.71 -14.74
C LYS A 197 -33.63 -5.42 -15.89
N ARG A 198 -32.79 -4.72 -16.66
CA ARG A 198 -31.96 -5.32 -17.73
C ARG A 198 -30.94 -6.31 -17.17
N SER A 199 -30.27 -5.95 -16.08
CA SER A 199 -29.31 -6.81 -15.39
C SER A 199 -29.97 -8.08 -14.86
N ARG A 200 -31.13 -7.99 -14.21
CA ARG A 200 -31.90 -9.17 -13.75
C ARG A 200 -32.33 -10.08 -14.92
N ALA A 201 -32.62 -9.52 -16.08
CA ALA A 201 -32.97 -10.29 -17.27
C ALA A 201 -31.80 -11.13 -17.82
N LEU A 202 -30.55 -10.83 -17.44
CA LEU A 202 -29.36 -11.64 -17.77
C LEU A 202 -29.20 -12.88 -16.87
N GLY A 203 -30.12 -13.10 -15.92
CA GLY A 203 -30.05 -14.21 -14.98
C GLY A 203 -29.18 -13.91 -13.75
N PRO A 204 -28.84 -14.95 -12.95
CA PRO A 204 -28.03 -14.77 -11.75
C PRO A 204 -26.63 -14.22 -12.10
N PRO A 205 -25.96 -13.54 -11.16
CA PRO A 205 -24.57 -13.11 -11.33
C PRO A 205 -23.70 -14.30 -11.73
N PRO A 206 -22.79 -14.13 -12.71
CA PRO A 206 -21.80 -15.14 -13.02
C PRO A 206 -20.97 -15.51 -11.77
N SER A 207 -20.52 -16.76 -11.70
CA SER A 207 -19.65 -17.20 -10.61
C SER A 207 -18.29 -16.49 -10.68
N ASP A 208 -17.66 -16.26 -9.53
CA ASP A 208 -16.32 -15.67 -9.50
C ASP A 208 -15.27 -16.56 -10.18
N THR A 209 -15.49 -17.88 -10.22
CA THR A 209 -14.62 -18.83 -10.94
C THR A 209 -14.66 -18.66 -12.45
N ASP A 210 -15.69 -18.02 -12.98
CA ASP A 210 -15.92 -17.81 -14.41
C ASP A 210 -15.64 -16.37 -14.84
N SER A 211 -15.01 -15.59 -13.94
CA SER A 211 -14.88 -14.15 -14.05
C SER A 211 -13.42 -13.71 -13.96
N VAL A 212 -13.03 -12.80 -14.84
CA VAL A 212 -11.74 -12.12 -14.81
C VAL A 212 -11.96 -10.65 -14.45
N THR A 213 -11.22 -10.17 -13.44
CA THR A 213 -11.32 -8.77 -13.00
C THR A 213 -10.51 -7.87 -13.93
N ILE A 214 -11.14 -6.84 -14.48
CA ILE A 214 -10.47 -5.73 -15.15
C ILE A 214 -10.21 -4.64 -14.13
N ARG A 215 -8.96 -4.18 -14.03
CA ARG A 215 -8.60 -3.04 -13.20
C ARG A 215 -7.90 -2.00 -14.06
N PRO A 216 -8.11 -0.69 -13.80
CA PRO A 216 -7.26 0.32 -14.39
C PRO A 216 -5.84 0.00 -13.97
N LEU A 217 -4.99 -0.34 -14.94
CA LEU A 217 -3.63 -0.74 -14.65
C LEU A 217 -2.86 0.50 -14.18
N PHE A 218 -2.43 0.47 -12.92
CA PHE A 218 -1.32 1.31 -12.40
C PHE A 218 0.02 1.05 -13.13
N HIS A 219 0.01 0.45 -14.33
CA HIS A 219 1.18 -0.02 -15.04
C HIS A 219 2.01 1.12 -15.62
N ALA A 220 1.39 2.23 -16.06
CA ALA A 220 2.15 3.42 -16.47
C ALA A 220 3.00 3.95 -15.31
N PHE A 221 2.43 3.98 -14.11
CA PHE A 221 3.15 4.37 -12.90
C PHE A 221 4.26 3.38 -12.54
N ARG A 222 3.99 2.06 -12.60
CA ARG A 222 5.00 1.02 -12.33
C ARG A 222 6.13 0.94 -13.37
N LYS A 223 5.97 1.54 -14.55
CA LYS A 223 7.01 1.66 -15.58
C LYS A 223 7.99 2.81 -15.31
N LEU A 224 7.61 3.76 -14.45
CA LEU A 224 8.52 4.82 -14.05
C LEU A 224 9.72 4.23 -13.28
N PRO A 225 10.91 4.83 -13.35
CA PRO A 225 11.99 4.52 -12.43
C PRO A 225 11.52 4.60 -10.96
N PRO A 226 12.00 3.73 -10.06
CA PRO A 226 11.62 3.72 -8.65
C PRO A 226 11.70 5.12 -8.01
N GLU A 227 12.71 5.91 -8.35
CA GLU A 227 12.93 7.25 -7.82
C GLU A 227 11.78 8.20 -8.16
N LEU A 228 11.25 8.12 -9.39
CA LEU A 228 10.09 8.91 -9.81
C LEU A 228 8.80 8.41 -9.15
N GLN A 229 8.65 7.11 -8.98
CA GLN A 229 7.53 6.54 -8.25
C GLN A 229 7.52 7.03 -6.81
N GLU A 230 8.66 6.96 -6.13
CA GLU A 230 8.85 7.41 -4.76
C GLU A 230 8.59 8.92 -4.63
N MET A 231 9.11 9.73 -5.57
CA MET A 231 8.88 11.18 -5.59
C MET A 231 7.39 11.52 -5.74
N ILE A 232 6.67 10.88 -6.67
CA ILE A 232 5.23 11.11 -6.87
C ILE A 232 4.46 10.69 -5.61
N LEU A 233 4.75 9.52 -5.05
CA LEU A 233 4.07 9.01 -3.86
C LEU A 233 4.33 9.90 -2.64
N LYS A 234 5.57 10.34 -2.45
CA LYS A 234 5.98 11.28 -1.39
C LYS A 234 5.23 12.60 -1.52
N THR A 235 5.16 13.15 -2.74
CA THR A 235 4.43 14.39 -3.02
C THR A 235 2.95 14.23 -2.73
N SER A 236 2.37 13.10 -3.14
CA SER A 236 0.95 12.77 -2.92
C SER A 236 0.59 12.62 -1.45
N ALA A 237 1.52 12.12 -0.64
CA ALA A 237 1.39 12.04 0.82
C ALA A 237 1.83 13.32 1.54
N SER A 238 2.17 14.39 0.81
CA SER A 238 2.72 15.65 1.35
C SER A 238 3.88 15.43 2.33
N LEU A 239 4.70 14.41 2.08
CA LEU A 239 5.83 14.03 2.92
C LEU A 239 7.01 14.98 2.71
N SER A 240 7.04 16.11 3.42
CA SER A 240 8.14 17.07 3.41
C SER A 240 9.21 16.73 4.46
N ARG A 241 9.63 15.46 4.54
CA ARG A 241 10.61 14.91 5.50
C ARG A 241 10.14 14.83 6.96
N THR A 242 9.16 15.63 7.38
CA THR A 242 8.53 15.52 8.70
C THR A 242 7.14 14.92 8.57
N TYR A 243 6.73 14.11 9.54
CA TYR A 243 5.38 13.57 9.62
C TYR A 243 4.86 13.70 11.04
N ASN A 244 3.88 14.59 11.22
CA ASN A 244 3.37 14.95 12.53
C ASN A 244 2.24 13.99 12.95
N LEU A 245 2.47 13.23 14.02
CA LEU A 245 1.53 12.30 14.63
C LEU A 245 1.01 12.80 15.99
N CYS A 246 1.30 14.04 16.36
CA CYS A 246 0.75 14.67 17.56
C CYS A 246 -0.77 14.84 17.39
N SER A 247 -1.56 14.08 18.15
CA SER A 247 -3.01 14.30 18.28
C SER A 247 -3.37 15.38 19.30
N ASP A 248 -2.41 15.79 20.13
CA ASP A 248 -2.68 16.57 21.32
C ASP A 248 -2.76 18.07 20.98
N GLU A 249 -3.94 18.66 21.13
CA GLU A 249 -4.15 20.12 21.14
C GLU A 249 -3.63 20.79 22.43
N TYR A 250 -3.05 20.01 23.35
CA TYR A 250 -2.59 20.45 24.68
C TYR A 250 -1.28 21.25 24.66
N GLY A 251 -0.62 21.37 23.51
CA GLY A 251 0.43 22.36 23.31
C GLY A 251 -0.18 23.65 22.78
N THR A 252 0.20 24.80 23.32
CA THR A 252 -0.06 26.14 22.76
C THR A 252 0.40 26.32 21.30
N LEU A 253 1.09 25.33 20.75
CA LEU A 253 1.45 25.21 19.35
C LEU A 253 0.24 24.78 18.53
N LYS A 254 -0.69 25.72 18.31
CA LYS A 254 -1.48 25.72 17.08
C LYS A 254 -0.51 25.95 15.94
N ILE A 255 0.23 24.92 15.52
CA ILE A 255 0.83 24.90 14.18
C ILE A 255 -0.34 25.23 13.28
N LYS A 256 -0.28 26.39 12.60
CA LYS A 256 -1.37 26.82 11.72
C LYS A 256 -1.74 25.62 10.85
N LYS A 257 -2.97 25.13 11.02
CA LYS A 257 -3.54 23.98 10.29
C LYS A 257 -3.60 24.22 8.77
N ASP A 258 -3.06 25.35 8.31
CA ASP A 258 -2.81 25.70 6.90
C ASP A 258 -1.72 24.83 6.26
N GLN A 259 -1.03 23.97 7.02
CA GLN A 259 -0.21 22.92 6.42
C GLN A 259 -1.11 21.88 5.74
N ILE A 260 -1.17 21.99 4.41
CA ILE A 260 -1.61 21.04 3.40
C ILE A 260 -1.95 19.68 4.02
N ARG A 261 -3.24 19.41 4.24
CA ARG A 261 -3.67 18.05 4.60
C ARG A 261 -3.14 17.12 3.50
N PRO A 262 -2.43 16.04 3.86
CA PRO A 262 -1.92 15.13 2.86
C PRO A 262 -3.09 14.64 2.01
N ALA A 263 -2.94 14.71 0.68
CA ALA A 263 -4.00 14.27 -0.23
C ALA A 263 -4.34 12.78 0.00
N ILE A 264 -3.36 11.99 0.45
CA ILE A 264 -3.49 10.57 0.77
C ILE A 264 -2.72 10.24 2.06
N PRO A 265 -3.34 9.58 3.07
CA PRO A 265 -2.61 9.16 4.27
C PRO A 265 -1.65 8.00 3.96
N LEU A 266 -0.56 7.88 4.73
CA LEU A 266 0.47 6.84 4.53
C LEU A 266 -0.10 5.42 4.59
N SER A 267 -1.10 5.18 5.43
CA SER A 267 -1.78 3.89 5.51
C SER A 267 -2.44 3.50 4.19
N THR A 268 -3.06 4.44 3.49
CA THR A 268 -3.66 4.21 2.17
C THR A 268 -2.59 4.01 1.12
N LEU A 269 -1.51 4.79 1.17
CA LEU A 269 -0.41 4.70 0.22
C LEU A 269 0.28 3.32 0.31
N PHE A 270 0.51 2.83 1.53
CA PHE A 270 1.04 1.49 1.76
C PHE A 270 0.09 0.35 1.38
N CYS A 271 -1.11 0.63 0.85
CA CYS A 271 -2.01 -0.38 0.30
C CYS A 271 -2.01 -0.43 -1.24
N VAL A 272 -1.33 0.51 -1.92
CA VAL A 272 -1.40 0.65 -3.39
C VAL A 272 -0.77 -0.54 -4.13
N SER A 273 0.42 -0.99 -3.71
CA SER A 273 1.07 -2.15 -4.33
C SER A 273 2.14 -2.77 -3.43
N LYS A 274 2.10 -4.11 -3.30
CA LYS A 274 3.17 -4.86 -2.61
C LYS A 274 4.55 -4.61 -3.21
N SER A 275 4.65 -4.52 -4.55
CA SER A 275 5.94 -4.30 -5.23
C SER A 275 6.52 -2.92 -4.96
N LEU A 276 5.66 -1.89 -4.93
CA LEU A 276 6.08 -0.51 -4.66
C LEU A 276 6.50 -0.35 -3.20
N ASN A 277 5.75 -0.99 -2.29
CA ASN A 277 6.02 -0.92 -0.87
C ASN A 277 7.35 -1.57 -0.46
N ALA A 278 7.89 -2.47 -1.28
CA ALA A 278 9.17 -3.12 -1.00
C ALA A 278 10.32 -2.10 -0.91
N THR A 279 10.29 -1.04 -1.71
CA THR A 279 11.29 0.03 -1.67
C THR A 279 10.78 1.28 -0.95
N PHE A 280 9.53 1.67 -1.21
CA PHE A 280 8.98 2.92 -0.71
C PHE A 280 8.82 2.93 0.81
N ARG A 281 8.42 1.81 1.44
CA ARG A 281 8.17 1.79 2.89
C ARG A 281 9.47 1.96 3.70
N PRO A 282 10.55 1.19 3.44
CA PRO A 282 11.85 1.45 4.07
C PRO A 282 12.33 2.88 3.84
N TYR A 283 12.22 3.40 2.61
CA TYR A 283 12.62 4.77 2.29
C TYR A 283 11.88 5.80 3.14
N VAL A 284 10.55 5.70 3.25
CA VAL A 284 9.76 6.63 4.08
C VAL A 284 10.18 6.54 5.54
N LEU A 285 10.34 5.34 6.10
CA LEU A 285 10.70 5.16 7.51
C LEU A 285 12.13 5.66 7.83
N HIS A 286 13.05 5.54 6.88
CA HIS A 286 14.44 6.03 6.99
C HIS A 286 14.56 7.55 6.85
N SER A 287 13.80 8.13 5.91
CA SER A 287 13.95 9.54 5.53
C SER A 287 13.02 10.48 6.29
N THR A 288 11.98 9.96 6.94
CA THR A 288 10.96 10.75 7.63
C THR A 288 11.25 10.87 9.12
N ASP A 289 11.12 12.08 9.64
CA ASP A 289 11.14 12.41 11.06
C ASP A 289 9.70 12.36 11.61
N PHE A 290 9.41 11.33 12.40
CA PHE A 290 8.09 11.11 12.98
C PHE A 290 7.98 11.85 14.31
N GLN A 291 7.03 12.77 14.38
CA GLN A 291 6.83 13.64 15.54
C GLN A 291 5.70 13.13 16.43
N PHE A 292 5.96 13.00 17.73
CA PHE A 292 5.03 12.50 18.72
C PHE A 292 4.86 13.45 19.89
N GLY A 293 3.64 13.53 20.41
CA GLY A 293 3.31 14.21 21.66
C GLY A 293 3.39 13.24 22.84
N LEU A 294 2.39 13.28 23.72
CA LEU A 294 2.26 12.31 24.83
C LEU A 294 1.56 11.02 24.42
N THR A 295 0.93 10.99 23.24
CA THR A 295 0.12 9.86 22.79
C THR A 295 0.48 9.42 21.37
N GLY A 296 -0.03 8.26 20.95
CA GLY A 296 0.10 7.77 19.58
C GLY A 296 1.39 6.97 19.27
N PHE A 297 2.45 7.13 20.06
CA PHE A 297 3.74 6.47 19.80
C PHE A 297 3.67 4.94 19.85
N THR A 298 3.09 4.36 20.90
CA THR A 298 2.93 2.89 21.02
C THR A 298 2.13 2.30 19.87
N ASN A 299 1.00 2.94 19.51
CA ASN A 299 0.15 2.50 18.41
C ASN A 299 0.88 2.59 17.06
N PHE A 300 1.73 3.62 16.87
CA PHE A 300 2.57 3.74 15.68
C PHE A 300 3.57 2.57 15.57
N LEU A 301 4.26 2.23 16.66
CA LEU A 301 5.20 1.11 16.68
C LEU A 301 4.49 -0.23 16.41
N TRP A 302 3.33 -0.44 17.02
CA TRP A 302 2.48 -1.59 16.76
C TRP A 302 2.06 -1.71 15.30
N ARG A 303 1.52 -0.64 14.72
CA ARG A 303 1.08 -0.62 13.31
C ARG A 303 2.22 -0.78 12.32
N SER A 304 3.43 -0.34 12.69
CA SER A 304 4.63 -0.55 11.88
C SER A 304 4.99 -2.02 11.80
N GLY A 305 4.75 -2.80 12.85
CA GLY A 305 5.06 -4.23 12.91
C GLY A 305 6.57 -4.52 13.01
N PRO A 306 6.95 -5.77 13.35
CA PRO A 306 8.34 -6.12 13.66
C PRO A 306 9.32 -5.87 12.51
N CYS A 307 8.92 -6.17 11.27
CA CYS A 307 9.82 -6.05 10.13
C CYS A 307 10.16 -4.59 9.79
N ASN A 308 9.26 -3.64 10.06
CA ASN A 308 9.46 -2.25 9.67
C ASN A 308 9.95 -1.36 10.83
N ARG A 309 9.85 -1.82 12.08
CA ARG A 309 10.29 -1.01 13.25
C ARG A 309 11.78 -0.67 13.18
N ARG A 310 12.60 -1.59 12.70
CA ARG A 310 14.05 -1.39 12.50
C ARG A 310 14.38 -0.35 11.42
N GLU A 311 13.45 -0.07 10.53
CA GLU A 311 13.58 0.95 9.49
C GLU A 311 13.24 2.35 10.03
N ILE A 312 12.74 2.49 11.26
CA ILE A 312 12.48 3.79 11.87
C ILE A 312 13.80 4.35 12.38
N ARG A 313 14.25 5.49 11.83
CA ARG A 313 15.56 6.07 12.16
C ARG A 313 15.50 7.43 12.82
N ARG A 314 14.36 8.12 12.75
CA ARG A 314 14.23 9.51 13.18
C ARG A 314 12.94 9.70 13.94
N LEU A 315 13.08 10.09 15.21
CA LEU A 315 11.94 10.36 16.09
C LEU A 315 12.10 11.75 16.69
N SER A 316 10.99 12.45 16.82
CA SER A 316 10.91 13.75 17.49
C SER A 316 9.84 13.71 18.57
N PHE A 317 10.17 14.08 19.81
CA PHE A 317 9.23 14.16 20.90
C PHE A 317 8.92 15.61 21.28
N HIS A 318 7.64 15.94 21.25
CA HIS A 318 7.06 17.23 21.62
C HIS A 318 6.37 17.10 22.98
N PHE A 319 7.14 16.80 24.00
CA PHE A 319 6.59 16.65 25.33
C PHE A 319 6.14 18.00 25.91
N GLY A 320 5.07 17.96 26.69
CA GLY A 320 4.60 19.10 27.48
C GLY A 320 5.23 19.13 28.87
N LYS A 321 4.60 19.88 29.79
CA LYS A 321 5.02 20.03 31.19
C LYS A 321 5.09 18.72 31.99
N LEU A 322 4.42 17.67 31.53
CA LEU A 322 4.38 16.35 32.15
C LEU A 322 5.35 15.35 31.49
N ALA A 323 6.36 15.84 30.77
CA ALA A 323 7.34 15.01 30.06
C ALA A 323 7.95 13.93 30.95
N LEU A 324 8.46 14.32 32.12
CA LEU A 324 9.15 13.41 33.02
C LEU A 324 8.21 12.37 33.61
N LEU A 325 7.01 12.76 34.04
CA LEU A 325 5.98 11.82 34.47
C LEU A 325 5.65 10.78 33.40
N HIS A 326 5.52 11.21 32.15
CA HIS A 326 5.27 10.31 31.02
C HIS A 326 6.45 9.36 30.79
N CYS A 327 7.68 9.88 30.81
CA CYS A 327 8.89 9.07 30.68
C CYS A 327 9.01 8.05 31.81
N ILE A 328 8.73 8.41 33.07
CA ILE A 328 8.77 7.49 34.21
C ILE A 328 7.73 6.39 34.07
N ARG A 329 6.49 6.75 33.73
CA ARG A 329 5.40 5.77 33.54
C ARG A 329 5.74 4.69 32.52
N TRP A 330 6.32 5.09 31.38
CA TRP A 330 6.37 4.21 30.21
C TRP A 330 7.78 3.76 29.78
N LEU A 331 8.81 4.59 29.99
CA LEU A 331 10.11 4.41 29.35
C LEU A 331 11.28 4.30 30.33
N ALA A 332 11.12 4.73 31.59
CA ALA A 332 12.20 4.68 32.57
C ALA A 332 12.67 3.24 32.83
N PRO A 333 13.88 3.03 33.39
CA PRO A 333 14.29 1.73 33.91
C PRO A 333 13.35 1.24 35.01
N ASP A 334 13.22 -0.08 35.19
CA ASP A 334 12.30 -0.66 36.17
C ASP A 334 12.63 -0.29 37.61
N ARG A 335 13.92 -0.09 37.92
CA ARG A 335 14.36 0.43 39.22
C ARG A 335 13.80 1.82 39.53
N ILE A 336 13.77 2.69 38.52
CA ILE A 336 13.21 4.05 38.65
C ILE A 336 11.69 4.00 38.75
N PHE A 337 11.05 3.16 37.94
CA PHE A 337 9.60 3.00 37.99
C PHE A 337 9.13 2.40 39.31
N GLY A 338 9.76 1.33 39.81
CA GLY A 338 9.42 0.71 41.09
C GLY A 338 9.65 1.62 42.29
N LEU A 339 10.60 2.56 42.19
CA LEU A 339 10.83 3.57 43.22
C LEU A 339 9.62 4.51 43.37
N PHE A 340 9.07 5.01 42.25
CA PHE A 340 8.04 6.06 42.28
C PHE A 340 6.61 5.56 42.03
N GLU A 341 6.44 4.52 41.22
CA GLU A 341 5.17 3.91 40.78
C GLU A 341 4.04 4.93 40.55
N PRO A 342 4.24 5.88 39.62
CA PRO A 342 3.27 6.94 39.40
C PRO A 342 1.89 6.35 39.00
N PRO A 343 0.80 6.77 39.66
CA PRO A 343 -0.52 6.19 39.44
C PRO A 343 -1.02 6.46 38.02
N VAL A 344 -1.60 5.44 37.36
CA VAL A 344 -2.28 5.55 36.07
C VAL A 344 -3.66 4.92 36.16
N ALA A 345 -4.69 5.68 35.75
CA ALA A 345 -6.05 5.16 35.63
C ALA A 345 -6.15 4.17 34.46
N THR A 346 -5.97 2.89 34.74
CA THR A 346 -6.22 1.79 33.81
C THR A 346 -7.24 0.82 34.40
N ASN A 347 -8.00 0.14 33.54
CA ASN A 347 -8.96 -0.88 33.97
C ASN A 347 -8.76 -2.15 33.13
N PRO A 348 -8.21 -3.24 33.71
CA PRO A 348 -7.73 -3.37 35.09
C PRO A 348 -6.43 -2.57 35.35
N SER A 349 -6.14 -2.25 36.62
CA SER A 349 -4.94 -1.49 37.04
C SER A 349 -3.62 -2.14 36.59
N ALA A 350 -3.61 -3.47 36.52
CA ALA A 350 -2.47 -4.25 36.04
C ALA A 350 -2.08 -3.94 34.57
N LEU A 351 -2.97 -3.34 33.77
CA LEU A 351 -2.66 -2.97 32.40
C LEU A 351 -1.52 -1.95 32.30
N GLN A 352 -1.31 -1.09 33.31
CA GLN A 352 -0.17 -0.17 33.30
C GLN A 352 1.16 -0.92 33.11
N TYR A 353 1.34 -2.03 33.83
CA TYR A 353 2.55 -2.85 33.75
C TYR A 353 2.65 -3.55 32.39
N PHE A 354 1.55 -4.10 31.90
CA PHE A 354 1.51 -4.70 30.56
C PHE A 354 1.92 -3.71 29.46
N TRP A 355 1.31 -2.52 29.46
CA TRP A 355 1.61 -1.47 28.47
C TRP A 355 3.04 -0.97 28.58
N ARG A 356 3.58 -0.90 29.80
CA ARG A 356 4.96 -0.50 30.07
C ARG A 356 5.96 -1.53 29.53
N CYS A 357 5.84 -2.80 29.88
CA CYS A 357 6.71 -3.84 29.33
C CYS A 357 6.64 -3.86 27.81
N GLN A 358 5.43 -3.74 27.27
CA GLN A 358 5.24 -3.71 25.84
C GLN A 358 5.94 -2.52 25.17
N ILE A 359 5.73 -1.29 25.64
CA ILE A 359 6.37 -0.14 24.99
C ILE A 359 7.90 -0.22 25.09
N GLN A 360 8.44 -0.67 26.23
CA GLN A 360 9.87 -0.92 26.42
C GLN A 360 10.41 -1.92 25.39
N ASP A 361 9.76 -3.07 25.21
CA ASP A 361 10.15 -4.05 24.19
C ASP A 361 10.12 -3.45 22.78
N LEU A 362 9.08 -2.66 22.47
CA LEU A 362 8.94 -2.03 21.16
C LEU A 362 10.03 -0.97 20.90
N VAL A 363 10.42 -0.17 21.90
CA VAL A 363 11.44 0.89 21.74
C VAL A 363 12.86 0.33 21.71
N MET A 364 13.12 -0.79 22.38
CA MET A 364 14.42 -1.48 22.34
C MET A 364 14.75 -2.02 20.94
N GLU A 365 13.75 -2.27 20.08
CA GLU A 365 13.99 -2.66 18.69
C GLU A 365 14.45 -1.49 17.79
N LEU A 366 14.38 -0.25 18.27
CA LEU A 366 14.67 0.94 17.48
C LEU A 366 16.15 1.32 17.57
N ASN A 367 16.77 1.50 16.41
CA ASN A 367 18.15 1.96 16.27
C ASN A 367 18.14 3.29 15.52
N LEU A 368 18.03 4.37 16.28
CA LEU A 368 17.78 5.71 15.78
C LEU A 368 19.06 6.37 15.31
N LEU A 369 19.02 6.95 14.11
CA LEU A 369 20.02 7.90 13.63
C LEU A 369 19.92 9.23 14.38
N SER A 370 18.68 9.67 14.67
CA SER A 370 18.46 10.93 15.39
C SER A 370 17.21 10.87 16.27
N LEU A 371 17.38 11.26 17.52
CA LEU A 371 16.33 11.51 18.49
C LEU A 371 16.25 13.01 18.78
N THR A 372 15.18 13.66 18.38
CA THR A 372 14.96 15.08 18.63
C THR A 372 14.03 15.26 19.82
N ILE A 373 14.37 16.14 20.75
CA ILE A 373 13.58 16.46 21.94
C ILE A 373 13.24 17.95 21.90
N ASN A 374 11.96 18.25 21.87
CA ASN A 374 11.48 19.61 22.01
C ASN A 374 11.47 20.01 23.48
N VAL A 375 12.27 21.01 23.84
CA VAL A 375 12.46 21.43 25.23
C VAL A 375 11.60 22.62 25.63
N SER A 376 10.82 23.22 24.73
CA SER A 376 10.07 24.46 24.99
C SER A 376 9.14 24.40 26.20
N GLN A 377 8.58 23.22 26.49
CA GLN A 377 7.56 23.05 27.54
C GLN A 377 8.00 22.14 28.68
N ILE A 378 9.24 21.65 28.64
CA ILE A 378 9.79 20.76 29.67
C ILE A 378 10.41 21.63 30.78
N PRO A 379 10.05 21.45 32.06
CA PRO A 379 10.72 22.12 33.16
C PRO A 379 12.23 21.83 33.12
N LYS A 380 13.07 22.84 33.36
CA LYS A 380 14.54 22.68 33.27
C LYS A 380 15.07 21.63 34.25
N GLU A 381 14.45 21.54 35.42
CA GLU A 381 14.77 20.58 36.48
C GLU A 381 14.52 19.12 36.05
N ASP A 382 13.52 18.91 35.19
CA ASP A 382 13.10 17.59 34.74
C ASP A 382 13.95 17.07 33.57
N LEU A 383 14.56 17.99 32.81
CA LEU A 383 15.23 17.69 31.55
C LEU A 383 16.38 16.66 31.66
N PRO A 384 17.27 16.70 32.67
CA PRO A 384 18.33 15.71 32.81
C PRO A 384 17.80 14.28 32.90
N MET A 385 16.75 14.07 33.70
CA MET A 385 16.16 12.75 33.90
C MET A 385 15.36 12.29 32.68
N VAL A 386 14.66 13.20 31.99
CA VAL A 386 13.99 12.90 30.71
C VAL A 386 15.00 12.40 29.68
N VAL A 387 16.11 13.11 29.50
CA VAL A 387 17.16 12.74 28.55
C VAL A 387 17.81 11.41 28.93
N ALA A 388 18.07 11.19 30.22
CA ALA A 388 18.63 9.93 30.70
C ALA A 388 17.71 8.73 30.45
N ILE A 389 16.41 8.89 30.71
CA ILE A 389 15.41 7.86 30.43
C ILE A 389 15.38 7.56 28.93
N LEU A 390 15.22 8.59 28.08
CA LEU A 390 15.10 8.36 26.64
C LEU A 390 16.37 7.73 26.06
N LYS A 391 17.56 8.17 26.48
CA LYS A 391 18.83 7.62 26.00
C LYS A 391 19.00 6.13 26.35
N ASN A 392 18.46 5.68 27.47
CA ASN A 392 18.49 4.28 27.89
C ASN A 392 17.31 3.44 27.37
N ALA A 393 16.20 4.07 26.97
CA ALA A 393 14.99 3.37 26.56
C ALA A 393 15.09 2.79 25.13
N PHE A 394 15.81 3.45 24.22
CA PHE A 394 15.96 2.99 22.84
C PHE A 394 17.12 2.02 22.71
N GLY A 395 17.04 1.08 21.76
CA GLY A 395 18.12 0.13 21.47
C GLY A 395 19.43 0.83 21.08
N SER A 396 19.34 1.90 20.29
CA SER A 396 20.41 2.88 20.15
C SER A 396 19.87 4.22 19.66
N ALA A 397 20.59 5.30 19.98
CA ALA A 397 20.38 6.62 19.41
C ALA A 397 21.74 7.25 19.11
N GLU A 398 22.09 7.35 17.82
CA GLU A 398 23.38 7.92 17.40
C GLU A 398 23.50 9.39 17.75
N ARG A 399 22.41 10.15 17.64
CA ARG A 399 22.42 11.60 17.86
C ARG A 399 21.19 12.04 18.63
N ILE A 400 21.40 12.91 19.61
CA ILE A 400 20.32 13.59 20.33
C ILE A 400 20.35 15.07 19.97
N HIS A 401 19.22 15.58 19.49
CA HIS A 401 19.04 16.98 19.13
C HIS A 401 18.03 17.63 20.05
N PHE A 402 18.30 18.86 20.44
CA PHE A 402 17.35 19.69 21.19
C PHE A 402 16.80 20.77 20.27
N VAL A 403 15.49 20.95 20.32
CA VAL A 403 14.82 22.00 19.56
C VAL A 403 13.92 22.80 20.48
N GLN A 404 13.75 24.07 20.16
CA GLN A 404 12.82 24.95 20.82
C GLN A 404 11.84 25.45 19.77
N THR A 405 10.55 25.31 20.04
CA THR A 405 9.52 25.97 19.25
C THR A 405 9.31 27.39 19.76
N ALA A 406 9.47 28.36 18.87
CA ALA A 406 9.24 29.77 19.12
C ALA A 406 7.74 30.10 19.12
N ALA A 407 7.40 31.33 19.55
CA ALA A 407 6.01 31.79 19.68
C ALA A 407 5.26 31.86 18.33
N ASP A 408 5.98 31.99 17.22
CA ASP A 408 5.43 31.98 15.87
C ASP A 408 5.20 30.55 15.31
N GLY A 409 5.55 29.52 16.08
CA GLY A 409 5.46 28.12 15.69
C GLY A 409 6.66 27.60 14.89
N SER A 410 7.68 28.42 14.66
CA SER A 410 8.94 27.98 14.05
C SER A 410 9.72 27.09 15.02
N ILE A 411 10.41 26.09 14.46
CA ILE A 411 11.24 25.15 15.23
C ILE A 411 12.70 25.53 15.00
N GLU A 412 13.39 25.94 16.06
CA GLU A 412 14.80 26.29 16.03
C GLU A 412 15.62 25.24 16.79
N ARG A 413 16.83 24.96 16.29
CA ARG A 413 17.76 24.09 17.02
C ARG A 413 18.31 24.86 18.21
N THR A 414 18.29 24.22 19.37
CA THR A 414 18.79 24.81 20.60
C THR A 414 20.30 24.66 20.68
N ASP A 415 21.02 25.77 20.77
CA ASP A 415 22.47 25.76 20.95
C ASP A 415 22.87 25.12 22.28
N SER A 416 24.01 24.44 22.28
CA SER A 416 24.58 23.79 23.48
C SER A 416 24.84 24.77 24.64
N ASN A 417 24.98 26.07 24.34
CA ASN A 417 25.20 27.13 25.33
C ASN A 417 23.90 27.78 25.84
N SER A 418 22.74 27.34 25.35
CA SER A 418 21.45 27.91 25.75
C SER A 418 21.19 27.73 27.24
N GLU A 419 20.47 28.69 27.84
CA GLU A 419 20.12 28.62 29.26
C GLU A 419 19.20 27.46 29.64
N VAL A 420 18.54 26.85 28.66
CA VAL A 420 17.65 25.70 28.85
C VAL A 420 18.47 24.42 28.97
N LEU A 421 19.60 24.33 28.26
CA LEU A 421 20.50 23.17 28.29
C LEU A 421 21.65 23.32 29.30
N LYS A 422 21.78 24.48 29.95
CA LYS A 422 22.73 24.69 31.06
C LYS A 422 22.53 23.61 32.13
N GLY A 423 23.59 22.88 32.45
CA GLY A 423 23.57 21.80 33.45
C GLY A 423 23.32 20.40 32.88
N LEU A 424 22.87 20.26 31.63
CA LEU A 424 22.63 18.94 31.01
C LEU A 424 23.93 18.16 30.73
N GLY A 425 25.04 18.88 30.60
CA GLY A 425 26.39 18.30 30.47
C GLY A 425 27.05 17.94 31.80
N LYS A 426 26.42 18.24 32.95
CA LYS A 426 26.96 17.88 34.27
C LYS A 426 26.78 16.38 34.48
N GLU A 427 27.79 15.76 35.06
CA GLU A 427 27.68 14.40 35.60
C GLU A 427 26.67 14.39 36.74
N CYS A 428 25.63 13.57 36.60
CA CYS A 428 24.64 13.35 37.65
C CYS A 428 24.36 11.85 37.80
N SER A 429 24.22 11.36 39.02
CA SER A 429 23.79 9.98 39.25
C SER A 429 22.26 9.82 39.15
N TRP A 430 21.79 8.58 39.01
CA TRP A 430 20.34 8.29 39.11
C TRP A 430 19.78 8.72 40.46
N ARG A 431 20.55 8.52 41.54
CA ARG A 431 20.19 8.97 42.89
C ARG A 431 19.93 10.47 42.93
N GLU A 432 20.85 11.27 42.42
CA GLU A 432 20.71 12.74 42.40
C GLU A 432 19.48 13.19 41.60
N MET A 433 19.24 12.57 40.43
CA MET A 433 18.06 12.85 39.61
C MET A 433 16.76 12.45 40.30
N CYS A 434 16.72 11.29 40.97
CA CYS A 434 15.56 10.81 41.72
C CYS A 434 15.23 11.74 42.90
N MET A 435 16.24 12.18 43.66
CA MET A 435 16.05 13.12 44.77
C MET A 435 15.54 14.47 44.28
N ALA A 436 16.10 15.00 43.19
CA ALA A 436 15.64 16.25 42.59
C ALA A 436 14.18 16.15 42.12
N TYR A 437 13.82 15.05 41.45
CA TYR A 437 12.44 14.79 41.04
C TYR A 437 11.48 14.72 42.23
N TYR A 438 11.84 13.99 43.29
CA TYR A 438 11.02 13.91 44.50
C TYR A 438 10.83 15.30 45.14
N GLN A 439 11.90 16.07 45.31
CA GLN A 439 11.83 17.41 45.91
C GLN A 439 10.97 18.39 45.10
N ALA A 440 11.11 18.37 43.78
CA ALA A 440 10.35 19.24 42.87
C ALA A 440 8.85 18.89 42.88
N HIS A 441 8.51 17.61 42.91
CA HIS A 441 7.13 17.17 42.65
C HIS A 441 6.37 16.65 43.88
N ARG A 442 6.98 16.48 45.06
CA ARG A 442 6.37 15.85 46.27
C ARG A 442 4.99 16.36 46.70
N ARG A 443 4.61 17.58 46.29
CA ARG A 443 3.30 18.17 46.58
C ARG A 443 2.18 17.64 45.68
N HIS A 444 2.51 16.89 44.64
CA HIS A 444 1.60 16.45 43.60
C HIS A 444 1.40 14.94 43.68
N SER A 445 0.24 14.50 44.16
CA SER A 445 -0.07 13.09 44.42
C SER A 445 -0.04 12.18 43.18
N TYR A 446 -0.09 12.73 41.97
CA TYR A 446 -0.11 11.94 40.74
C TYR A 446 1.28 11.56 40.20
N PHE A 447 2.36 12.00 40.85
CA PHE A 447 3.74 11.63 40.51
C PHE A 447 4.28 10.44 41.29
N PHE A 448 3.60 10.03 42.38
CA PHE A 448 4.12 9.04 43.32
C PHE A 448 3.04 8.08 43.79
N ARG A 449 3.45 6.87 44.16
CA ARG A 449 2.67 5.95 44.99
C ARG A 449 2.40 6.55 46.38
N PHE A 450 1.37 6.03 47.02
CA PHE A 450 0.80 6.61 48.24
C PHE A 450 1.79 6.67 49.41
N GLU A 451 2.71 5.70 49.50
CA GLU A 451 3.70 5.59 50.56
C GLU A 451 4.64 6.80 50.59
N LEU A 452 5.02 7.32 49.42
CA LEU A 452 5.93 8.45 49.25
C LEU A 452 5.29 9.82 49.52
N LEU A 453 3.99 9.86 49.77
CA LEU A 453 3.28 11.09 50.15
C LEU A 453 3.26 11.31 51.67
N LYS A 454 3.83 10.39 52.47
CA LYS A 454 3.88 10.45 53.93
C LYS A 454 5.07 11.29 54.42
N GLY A 455 5.03 11.76 55.67
CA GLY A 455 6.02 12.71 56.21
C GLY A 455 7.48 12.21 56.28
N GLU A 456 7.72 10.90 56.33
CA GLU A 456 9.07 10.29 56.43
C GLU A 456 9.60 9.75 55.09
N SER A 457 9.00 10.15 53.96
CA SER A 457 9.22 9.51 52.65
C SER A 457 10.59 9.78 52.02
N GLU A 458 11.32 10.81 52.46
CA GLU A 458 12.68 11.07 51.95
C GLU A 458 13.67 10.00 52.41
N LYS A 459 13.61 9.61 53.68
CA LYS A 459 14.43 8.53 54.23
C LYS A 459 14.08 7.18 53.60
N LEU A 460 12.79 6.91 53.40
CA LEU A 460 12.32 5.72 52.69
C LEU A 460 12.93 5.64 51.28
N LEU A 461 12.94 6.75 50.55
CA LEU A 461 13.49 6.84 49.21
C LEU A 461 15.01 6.55 49.21
N GLU A 462 15.74 7.13 50.16
CA GLU A 462 17.18 6.87 50.33
C GLU A 462 17.47 5.40 50.68
N ASP A 463 16.71 4.82 51.62
CA ASP A 463 16.84 3.43 52.05
C ASP A 463 16.56 2.46 50.87
N GLU A 464 15.57 2.75 50.02
CA GLU A 464 15.28 1.96 48.81
C GLU A 464 16.37 2.07 47.75
N MET A 465 16.90 3.28 47.52
CA MET A 465 18.04 3.46 46.61
C MET A 465 19.31 2.78 47.15
N ASP A 466 19.48 2.73 48.47
CA ASP A 466 20.57 2.02 49.14
C ASP A 466 20.50 0.50 48.98
N GLY A 467 19.31 -0.05 48.70
CA GLY A 467 19.14 -1.45 48.32
C GLY A 467 19.76 -1.83 46.97
N ASP A 468 19.97 -0.87 46.07
CA ASP A 468 20.58 -1.07 44.75
C ASP A 468 21.56 0.06 44.37
N LYS A 469 22.54 0.31 45.26
CA LYS A 469 23.59 1.32 45.07
C LYS A 469 24.30 1.21 43.73
N GLY A 470 24.52 -0.02 43.25
CA GLY A 470 25.18 -0.27 41.97
C GLY A 470 24.47 0.42 40.81
N PHE A 471 23.14 0.37 40.78
CA PHE A 471 22.35 1.10 39.79
C PHE A 471 22.27 2.61 40.10
N PHE A 472 21.87 2.98 41.31
CA PHE A 472 21.53 4.37 41.64
C PHE A 472 22.72 5.32 41.70
N ASP A 473 23.90 4.81 42.06
CA ASP A 473 25.13 5.61 42.14
C ASP A 473 25.89 5.62 40.80
N THR A 474 25.36 4.96 39.77
CA THR A 474 25.93 5.02 38.41
C THR A 474 25.83 6.46 37.90
N VAL A 475 27.00 7.04 37.57
CA VAL A 475 27.10 8.40 37.04
C VAL A 475 26.66 8.41 35.57
N PHE A 476 25.72 9.30 35.26
CA PHE A 476 25.24 9.53 33.92
C PHE A 476 25.76 10.87 33.38
N LYS A 477 26.13 10.87 32.10
CA LYS A 477 26.33 12.09 31.31
C LYS A 477 25.15 12.21 30.33
N PRO A 478 24.13 13.02 30.68
CA PRO A 478 22.94 13.17 29.83
C PRO A 478 23.29 13.66 28.44
N PHE A 479 24.29 14.55 28.34
CA PHE A 479 24.72 15.10 27.07
C PHE A 479 26.24 15.30 27.02
N CYS A 480 26.90 14.82 25.97
CA CYS A 480 28.30 15.12 25.68
C CYS A 480 28.33 16.04 24.45
N GLY A 481 28.65 17.33 24.65
CA GLY A 481 28.53 18.35 23.61
C GLY A 481 29.45 18.20 22.38
N MET A 482 30.30 17.16 22.32
CA MET A 482 31.34 17.04 21.28
C MET A 482 30.88 16.44 19.94
N GLU A 483 29.67 15.89 19.82
CA GLU A 483 29.24 15.24 18.56
C GLU A 483 28.57 16.17 17.54
N GLN A 484 28.33 17.43 17.87
CA GLN A 484 27.60 18.33 16.96
C GLN A 484 28.48 19.08 15.95
N GLN A 485 29.81 19.09 16.11
CA GLN A 485 30.69 19.99 15.36
C GLN A 485 31.49 19.35 14.20
N LYS A 486 31.50 18.01 14.05
CA LYS A 486 32.15 17.35 12.92
C LYS A 486 31.10 16.96 11.86
N MET A 487 31.06 17.74 10.78
CA MET A 487 30.35 17.55 9.50
C MET A 487 29.39 18.68 9.12
N LEU A 488 29.88 19.91 9.20
CA LEU A 488 29.59 20.96 8.23
C LEU A 488 30.87 21.19 7.41
N CYS A 489 31.25 20.20 6.61
CA CYS A 489 32.20 20.28 5.50
C CYS A 489 31.72 19.34 4.41
#